data_AF-A0AA40V9T2-F1
#
_entry.id   AF-A0AA40V9T2-F1
#
_cell.length_a   1.000
_cell.length_b   1.000
_cell.length_c   1.000
_cell.angle_alpha   90.00
_cell.angle_beta   90.00
_cell.angle_gamma   90.00
#
_symmetry.space_group_name_H-M   'P 1'
#
loop_
_entity.id
_entity.type
_entity.pdbx_description
1 polymer ?
#
loop_
_entity_poly.entity_id
_entity_poly.type
_entity_poly.pdbx_seq_one_letter_code
_entity_poly.pdbx_strand_id
1 'polypeptide(L)'
;LREMTDTVNEYKNMTDFTKWVLKKSISEINEQTTFNVTYDKVKKGRSIESVSFHITKKPVADDTSYKSDDLAYIDGKIRQEESEKDLVYEAMKSPYTKLLMEHFLLSYIDLTDTAILSGLQKNVYPLYDELKELRGLKGVKEHLAYIRDKQDDYSKKNIAKYLKKSIEQYLPIVKRQDIDHE
;
A
#
# COMPACT_ATOMS: atom_id res chain seq x y z
N LEU A 1 -14.42 -9.51 31.60
CA LEU A 1 -14.88 -8.09 31.52
C LEU A 1 -15.16 -7.50 32.89
N ARG A 2 -16.08 -8.06 33.69
CA ARG A 2 -16.41 -7.54 35.03
C ARG A 2 -15.23 -7.50 36.00
N GLU A 3 -14.36 -8.50 35.93
CA GLU A 3 -13.10 -8.54 36.68
C GLU A 3 -12.14 -7.43 36.22
N MET A 4 -11.98 -7.26 34.90
CA MET A 4 -11.13 -6.20 34.34
C MET A 4 -11.59 -4.79 34.69
N THR A 5 -12.89 -4.58 34.90
CA THR A 5 -13.46 -3.27 35.28
C THR A 5 -13.75 -3.15 36.77
N ASP A 6 -13.33 -4.12 37.59
CA ASP A 6 -13.59 -4.21 39.04
C ASP A 6 -15.08 -4.02 39.45
N THR A 7 -15.99 -4.54 38.63
CA THR A 7 -17.46 -4.42 38.81
C THR A 7 -18.13 -5.75 39.15
N VAL A 8 -17.37 -6.70 39.69
CA VAL A 8 -17.84 -8.05 39.99
C VAL A 8 -19.02 -8.01 40.97
N ASN A 9 -18.96 -7.12 41.97
CA ASN A 9 -19.94 -7.07 43.06
C ASN A 9 -21.02 -5.99 42.91
N GLU A 10 -20.81 -4.99 42.06
CA GLU A 10 -21.70 -3.82 41.92
C GLU A 10 -22.92 -4.12 41.02
N TYR A 11 -22.67 -4.37 39.74
CA TYR A 11 -23.74 -4.47 38.74
C TYR A 11 -24.17 -5.92 38.50
N LYS A 12 -24.61 -6.63 39.54
CA LYS A 12 -24.93 -8.07 39.47
C LYS A 12 -25.89 -8.42 38.33
N ASN A 13 -26.90 -7.57 38.09
CA ASN A 13 -27.80 -7.73 36.95
C ASN A 13 -27.12 -7.28 35.65
N MET A 14 -27.28 -8.08 34.60
CA MET A 14 -26.70 -7.74 33.29
C MET A 14 -27.33 -6.49 32.66
N THR A 15 -28.58 -6.16 33.01
CA THR A 15 -29.23 -4.91 32.60
C THR A 15 -28.51 -3.69 33.17
N ASP A 16 -28.17 -3.72 34.46
CA ASP A 16 -27.46 -2.63 35.14
C ASP A 16 -26.04 -2.48 34.60
N PHE A 17 -25.34 -3.60 34.41
CA PHE A 17 -24.01 -3.59 33.80
C PHE A 17 -24.02 -3.06 32.36
N THR A 18 -25.05 -3.41 31.58
CA THR A 18 -25.21 -2.87 30.23
C THR A 18 -25.44 -1.36 30.27
N LYS A 19 -26.23 -0.85 31.20
CA LYS A 19 -26.58 0.57 31.27
C LYS A 19 -25.41 1.41 31.76
N TRP A 20 -24.79 1.02 32.87
CA TRP A 20 -23.82 1.83 33.58
C TRP A 20 -22.38 1.64 33.11
N VAL A 21 -22.04 0.46 32.59
CA VAL A 21 -20.69 0.16 32.10
C VAL A 21 -20.66 0.21 30.59
N LEU A 22 -21.39 -0.68 29.90
CA LEU A 22 -21.26 -0.79 28.44
C LEU A 22 -21.77 0.46 27.70
N LYS A 23 -23.03 0.86 27.89
CA LYS A 23 -23.62 1.98 27.14
C LYS A 23 -22.97 3.31 27.48
N LYS A 24 -22.73 3.58 28.77
CA LYS A 24 -22.15 4.84 29.23
C LYS A 24 -20.74 5.03 28.67
N SER A 25 -19.85 4.05 28.86
CA SER A 25 -18.47 4.14 28.37
C SER A 25 -18.38 4.18 26.85
N ILE A 26 -19.25 3.45 26.13
CA ILE A 26 -19.24 3.50 24.66
C ILE A 26 -19.72 4.86 24.13
N SER A 27 -20.72 5.49 24.76
CA SER A 27 -21.14 6.86 24.38
C SER A 27 -19.99 7.83 24.57
N GLU A 28 -19.31 7.76 25.72
CA GLU A 28 -18.17 8.62 26.03
C GLU A 28 -17.02 8.42 25.03
N ILE A 29 -16.66 7.17 24.70
CA ILE A 29 -15.63 6.89 23.69
C ILE A 29 -16.04 7.44 22.32
N ASN A 30 -17.30 7.25 21.93
CA ASN A 30 -17.81 7.72 20.64
C ASN A 30 -17.91 9.25 20.57
N GLU A 31 -18.07 9.95 21.68
CA GLU A 31 -18.15 11.41 21.70
C GLU A 31 -16.77 12.06 21.83
N GLN A 32 -15.90 11.51 22.69
CA GLN A 32 -14.65 12.14 23.11
C GLN A 32 -13.40 11.60 22.41
N THR A 33 -13.53 10.60 21.54
CA THR A 33 -12.39 10.03 20.81
C THR A 33 -12.60 9.99 19.30
N THR A 34 -11.53 9.69 18.56
CA THR A 34 -11.55 9.47 17.12
C THR A 34 -12.03 8.07 16.74
N PHE A 35 -12.51 7.27 17.69
CA PHE A 35 -13.04 5.94 17.43
C PHE A 35 -14.57 5.93 17.44
N ASN A 36 -15.13 5.05 16.62
CA ASN A 36 -16.50 4.59 16.71
C ASN A 36 -16.47 3.16 17.24
N VAL A 37 -17.06 2.95 18.40
CA VAL A 37 -17.17 1.68 19.10
C VAL A 37 -18.64 1.28 19.14
N THR A 38 -18.90 0.04 18.77
CA THR A 38 -20.19 -0.62 18.94
C THR A 38 -19.96 -1.99 19.58
N TYR A 39 -21.02 -2.63 20.05
CA TYR A 39 -20.89 -3.93 20.70
C TYR A 39 -22.11 -4.82 20.44
N ASP A 40 -21.85 -6.13 20.45
CA ASP A 40 -22.85 -7.18 20.37
C ASP A 40 -22.76 -8.10 21.58
N LYS A 41 -23.92 -8.62 22.00
CA LYS A 41 -24.03 -9.57 23.10
C LYS A 41 -24.10 -10.98 22.55
N VAL A 42 -23.10 -11.80 22.85
CA VAL A 42 -23.08 -13.21 22.48
C VAL A 42 -23.82 -14.00 23.56
N LYS A 43 -24.87 -14.72 23.17
CA LYS A 43 -25.73 -15.47 24.10
C LYS A 43 -25.34 -16.94 24.15
N LYS A 44 -25.45 -17.53 25.33
CA LYS A 44 -25.45 -18.97 25.58
C LYS A 44 -26.79 -19.34 26.20
N GLY A 45 -27.73 -19.77 25.36
CA GLY A 45 -29.13 -19.92 25.74
C GLY A 45 -29.76 -18.57 26.13
N ARG A 46 -30.33 -18.48 27.34
CA ARG A 46 -30.95 -17.25 27.86
C ARG A 46 -29.94 -16.26 28.48
N SER A 47 -28.74 -16.73 28.77
CA SER A 47 -27.68 -15.94 29.41
C SER A 47 -26.74 -15.31 28.37
N ILE A 48 -26.09 -14.22 28.74
CA ILE A 48 -25.04 -13.59 27.92
C ILE A 48 -23.70 -14.16 28.36
N GLU A 49 -22.97 -14.76 27.43
CA GLU A 49 -21.67 -15.39 27.68
C GLU A 49 -20.52 -14.39 27.46
N SER A 50 -20.58 -13.61 26.38
CA SER A 50 -19.54 -12.64 26.05
C SER A 50 -20.10 -11.39 25.35
N VAL A 51 -19.24 -10.38 25.23
CA VAL A 51 -19.53 -9.12 24.53
C VAL A 51 -18.45 -8.95 23.45
N SER A 52 -18.87 -8.83 22.20
CA SER A 52 -17.97 -8.56 21.07
C SER A 52 -17.98 -7.06 20.78
N PHE A 53 -16.81 -6.44 20.70
CA PHE A 53 -16.69 -5.01 20.39
C PHE A 53 -16.23 -4.82 18.95
N HIS A 54 -16.86 -3.90 18.23
CA HIS A 54 -16.46 -3.49 16.89
C HIS A 54 -15.96 -2.04 16.97
N ILE A 55 -14.68 -1.86 16.70
CA ILE A 55 -13.98 -0.57 16.82
C ILE A 55 -13.52 -0.16 15.43
N THR A 56 -13.93 1.02 14.99
CA THR A 56 -13.48 1.63 13.74
C THR A 56 -12.96 3.04 14.02
N LYS A 57 -11.99 3.50 13.25
CA LYS A 57 -11.52 4.89 13.31
C LYS A 57 -12.50 5.75 12.53
N LYS A 58 -12.94 6.87 13.10
CA LYS A 58 -13.75 7.87 12.41
C LYS A 58 -12.95 8.37 11.19
N PRO A 59 -13.59 8.51 10.02
CA PRO A 59 -12.94 9.14 8.89
C PRO A 59 -12.66 10.60 9.27
N VAL A 60 -11.39 10.90 9.51
CA VAL A 60 -10.92 12.28 9.52
C VAL A 60 -10.77 12.61 8.05
N ALA A 61 -11.59 13.52 7.52
CA ALA A 61 -11.23 14.17 6.28
C ALA A 61 -9.86 14.82 6.54
N ASP A 62 -8.86 14.57 5.69
CA ASP A 62 -7.63 15.35 5.75
C ASP A 62 -8.04 16.80 5.53
N ASP A 63 -8.23 17.54 6.62
CA ASP A 63 -8.56 18.95 6.56
C ASP A 63 -7.29 19.69 6.15
N THR A 64 -6.97 19.62 4.86
CA THR A 64 -5.82 20.32 4.27
C THR A 64 -6.13 21.80 4.06
N SER A 65 -7.29 22.31 4.50
CA SER A 65 -7.70 23.71 4.27
C SER A 65 -6.66 24.70 4.81
N TYR A 66 -6.06 24.42 5.96
CA TYR A 66 -5.01 25.25 6.55
C TYR A 66 -3.67 25.23 5.79
N LYS A 67 -3.45 24.26 4.89
CA LYS A 67 -2.25 24.19 4.04
C LYS A 67 -2.45 24.84 2.68
N SER A 68 -3.68 25.25 2.35
CA SER A 68 -4.01 25.77 1.02
C SER A 68 -3.48 27.19 0.77
N ASP A 69 -3.16 27.94 1.83
CA ASP A 69 -2.59 29.30 1.74
C ASP A 69 -1.08 29.35 2.02
N ASP A 70 -0.46 28.20 2.33
CA ASP A 70 0.99 28.12 2.55
C ASP A 70 1.75 28.04 1.22
N LEU A 71 2.37 29.16 0.82
CA LEU A 71 3.13 29.28 -0.43
C LEU A 71 4.24 28.21 -0.55
N ALA A 72 4.87 27.80 0.56
CA ALA A 72 5.91 26.78 0.53
C ALA A 72 5.34 25.39 0.22
N TYR A 73 4.13 25.11 0.70
CA TYR A 73 3.41 23.87 0.40
C TYR A 73 2.95 23.82 -1.06
N ILE A 74 2.42 24.92 -1.59
CA ILE A 74 2.00 25.04 -2.99
C ILE A 74 3.22 24.88 -3.91
N ASP A 75 4.30 25.62 -3.67
CA ASP A 75 5.54 25.54 -4.44
C ASP A 75 6.15 24.12 -4.36
N GLY A 76 6.15 23.49 -3.19
CA GLY A 76 6.56 22.10 -3.04
C GLY A 76 5.73 21.13 -3.87
N LYS A 77 4.41 21.32 -3.92
CA LYS A 77 3.50 20.50 -4.75
C LYS A 77 3.71 20.74 -6.25
N ILE A 78 3.90 21.98 -6.67
CA ILE A 78 4.19 22.33 -8.07
C ILE A 78 5.50 21.67 -8.51
N ARG A 79 6.57 21.80 -7.70
CA ARG A 79 7.86 21.15 -7.98
C ARG A 79 7.76 19.64 -8.05
N GLN A 80 6.94 19.03 -7.18
CA GLN A 80 6.69 17.60 -7.23
C GLN A 80 5.98 17.21 -8.53
N GLU A 81 4.92 17.93 -8.91
CA GLU A 81 4.19 17.69 -10.15
C GLU A 81 5.07 17.91 -11.40
N GLU A 82 5.93 18.93 -11.41
CA GLU A 82 6.92 19.16 -12.47
C GLU A 82 7.92 18.00 -12.55
N SER A 83 8.47 17.57 -11.41
CA SER A 83 9.39 16.43 -11.37
C SER A 83 8.72 15.13 -11.85
N GLU A 84 7.44 14.94 -11.55
CA GLU A 84 6.68 13.77 -12.02
C GLU A 84 6.47 13.83 -13.54
N LYS A 85 6.20 15.01 -14.11
CA LYS A 85 6.11 15.19 -15.57
C LYS A 85 7.43 14.90 -16.27
N ASP A 86 8.55 15.36 -15.70
CA ASP A 86 9.88 15.08 -16.24
C ASP A 86 10.18 13.58 -16.21
N LEU A 87 9.89 12.90 -15.11
CA LEU A 87 10.04 11.44 -15.01
C LEU A 87 9.18 10.69 -16.03
N VAL A 88 7.93 11.13 -16.24
CA VAL A 88 7.05 10.54 -17.27
C VAL A 88 7.64 10.74 -18.66
N TYR A 89 8.14 11.93 -18.97
CA TYR A 89 8.75 12.24 -20.26
C TYR A 89 10.00 11.39 -20.53
N GLU A 90 10.86 11.23 -19.54
CA GLU A 90 12.02 10.35 -19.61
C GLU A 90 11.60 8.89 -19.78
N ALA A 91 10.58 8.45 -19.03
CA ALA A 91 10.04 7.10 -19.15
C ALA A 91 9.58 6.83 -20.59
N MET A 92 8.81 7.74 -21.19
CA MET A 92 8.29 7.55 -22.56
C MET A 92 9.40 7.43 -23.60
N LYS A 93 10.53 8.12 -23.39
CA LYS A 93 11.70 8.05 -24.28
C LYS A 93 12.60 6.85 -24.02
N SER A 94 12.46 6.22 -22.86
CA SER A 94 13.33 5.11 -22.44
C SER A 94 13.17 3.90 -23.38
N PRO A 95 14.28 3.27 -23.80
CA PRO A 95 14.21 2.01 -24.55
C PRO A 95 13.56 0.89 -23.73
N TYR A 96 13.60 0.96 -22.39
CA TYR A 96 12.99 -0.03 -21.52
C TYR A 96 11.46 0.01 -21.60
N THR A 97 10.84 1.18 -21.76
CA THR A 97 9.39 1.29 -21.98
C THR A 97 8.99 0.53 -23.24
N LYS A 98 9.76 0.71 -24.32
CA LYS A 98 9.55 -0.03 -25.57
C LYS A 98 9.71 -1.54 -25.37
N LEU A 99 10.76 -1.97 -24.67
CA LEU A 99 10.99 -3.39 -24.34
C LEU A 99 9.83 -3.99 -23.53
N LEU A 100 9.32 -3.27 -22.54
CA LEU A 100 8.19 -3.73 -21.73
C LEU A 100 6.92 -3.92 -22.58
N MET A 101 6.69 -3.05 -23.57
CA MET A 101 5.60 -3.22 -24.53
C MET A 101 5.82 -4.42 -25.45
N GLU A 102 7.04 -4.61 -25.97
CA GLU A 102 7.41 -5.77 -26.82
C GLU A 102 7.20 -7.10 -26.09
N HIS A 103 7.42 -7.14 -24.77
CA HIS A 103 7.18 -8.31 -23.92
C HIS A 103 5.75 -8.38 -23.37
N PHE A 104 4.84 -7.50 -23.80
CA PHE A 104 3.44 -7.42 -23.32
C PHE A 104 3.31 -7.27 -21.79
N LEU A 105 4.31 -6.66 -21.15
CA LEU A 105 4.31 -6.32 -19.74
C LEU A 105 3.74 -4.93 -19.48
N LEU A 106 3.73 -4.07 -20.50
CA LEU A 106 3.14 -2.74 -20.48
C LEU A 106 2.22 -2.58 -21.70
N SER A 107 0.99 -2.09 -21.50
CA SER A 107 0.03 -1.83 -22.56
C SER A 107 -0.01 -0.36 -22.97
N TYR A 108 -0.67 -0.05 -24.08
CA TYR A 108 -0.86 1.33 -24.52
C TYR A 108 -1.69 2.16 -23.52
N ILE A 109 -2.62 1.52 -22.80
CA ILE A 109 -3.44 2.20 -21.78
C ILE A 109 -2.56 2.67 -20.63
N ASP A 110 -1.57 1.86 -20.24
CA ASP A 110 -0.65 2.17 -19.13
C ASP A 110 0.28 3.35 -19.44
N LEU A 111 0.46 3.70 -20.72
CA LEU A 111 1.24 4.89 -21.12
C LEU A 111 0.53 6.20 -20.78
N THR A 112 -0.76 6.15 -20.46
CA THR A 112 -1.52 7.33 -20.01
C THR A 112 -1.47 7.52 -18.50
N ASP A 113 -0.97 6.53 -17.75
CA ASP A 113 -0.88 6.54 -16.30
C ASP A 113 0.47 7.14 -15.84
N THR A 114 0.40 8.35 -15.27
CA THR A 114 1.58 9.07 -14.78
C THR A 114 2.27 8.37 -13.63
N ALA A 115 1.53 7.67 -12.76
CA ALA A 115 2.07 6.96 -11.62
C ALA A 115 2.84 5.71 -12.07
N ILE A 116 2.35 5.01 -13.09
CA ILE A 116 3.07 3.88 -13.69
C ILE A 116 4.38 4.37 -14.32
N LEU A 117 4.32 5.36 -15.22
CA LEU A 117 5.50 5.80 -15.96
C LEU A 117 6.58 6.43 -15.06
N SER A 118 6.19 7.35 -14.17
CA SER A 118 7.14 7.91 -13.19
C SER A 118 7.69 6.84 -12.24
N GLY A 119 6.86 5.86 -11.85
CA GLY A 119 7.24 4.72 -11.03
C GLY A 119 8.28 3.83 -11.72
N LEU A 120 8.11 3.55 -13.01
CA LEU A 120 9.04 2.78 -13.84
C LEU A 120 10.38 3.50 -13.99
N GLN A 121 10.35 4.79 -14.37
CA GLN A 121 11.55 5.61 -14.53
C GLN A 121 12.35 5.69 -13.23
N LYS A 122 11.69 5.94 -12.10
CA LYS A 122 12.36 6.13 -10.82
C LYS A 122 12.88 4.83 -10.20
N ASN A 123 12.14 3.73 -10.33
CA ASN A 123 12.38 2.53 -9.51
C ASN A 123 12.79 1.28 -10.28
N VAL A 124 12.58 1.23 -11.59
CA VAL A 124 12.82 0.02 -12.39
C VAL A 124 13.94 0.23 -13.38
N TYR A 125 13.93 1.33 -14.13
CA TYR A 125 14.90 1.55 -15.20
C TYR A 125 16.36 1.65 -14.73
N PRO A 126 16.68 2.29 -13.59
CA PRO A 126 18.04 2.26 -13.04
C PRO A 126 18.52 0.83 -12.74
N LEU A 127 17.62 -0.07 -12.34
CA LEU A 127 17.95 -1.47 -12.06
C LEU A 127 18.12 -2.28 -13.36
N TYR A 128 17.44 -1.89 -14.44
CA TYR A 128 17.68 -2.45 -15.77
C TYR A 128 18.95 -1.92 -16.41
N ASP A 129 19.35 -0.67 -16.15
CA ASP A 129 20.68 -0.19 -16.51
C ASP A 129 21.75 -1.03 -15.82
N GLU A 130 21.61 -1.29 -14.52
CA GLU A 130 22.53 -2.16 -13.78
C GLU A 130 22.58 -3.59 -14.37
N LEU A 131 21.42 -4.20 -14.66
CA LEU A 131 21.39 -5.52 -15.28
C LEU A 131 22.00 -5.51 -16.68
N LYS A 132 21.80 -4.44 -17.44
CA LYS A 132 22.36 -4.26 -18.77
C LYS A 132 23.89 -4.12 -18.72
N GLU A 133 24.44 -3.46 -17.71
CA GLU A 133 25.90 -3.40 -17.53
C GLU A 133 26.47 -4.78 -17.19
N LEU A 134 25.75 -5.60 -16.41
CA LEU A 134 26.20 -6.95 -16.02
C LEU A 134 26.05 -8.00 -17.13
N ARG A 135 24.93 -8.00 -17.88
CA ARG A 135 24.55 -9.08 -18.80
C ARG A 135 24.22 -8.59 -20.22
N GLY A 136 24.45 -7.32 -20.50
CA GLY A 136 24.04 -6.69 -21.74
C GLY A 136 22.52 -6.57 -21.87
N LEU A 137 22.08 -6.01 -23.01
CA LEU A 137 20.66 -5.89 -23.32
C LEU A 137 19.95 -7.25 -23.44
N LYS A 138 20.72 -8.30 -23.78
CA LYS A 138 20.21 -9.67 -23.87
C LYS A 138 19.73 -10.17 -22.51
N GLY A 139 20.50 -9.94 -21.44
CA GLY A 139 20.10 -10.33 -20.08
C GLY A 139 18.83 -9.63 -19.61
N VAL A 140 18.63 -8.36 -19.98
CA VAL A 140 17.37 -7.65 -19.71
C VAL A 140 16.20 -8.32 -20.42
N LYS A 141 16.33 -8.63 -21.72
CA LYS A 141 15.28 -9.31 -22.50
C LYS A 141 14.93 -10.68 -21.95
N GLU A 142 15.93 -11.46 -21.54
CA GLU A 142 15.74 -12.79 -20.93
C GLU A 142 14.97 -12.67 -19.61
N HIS A 143 15.31 -11.68 -18.77
CA HIS A 143 14.58 -11.42 -17.53
C HIS A 143 13.12 -11.01 -17.80
N LEU A 144 12.88 -10.12 -18.76
CA LEU A 144 11.52 -9.70 -19.14
C LEU A 144 10.69 -10.86 -19.68
N ALA A 145 11.28 -11.73 -20.51
CA ALA A 145 10.62 -12.93 -21.01
C ALA A 145 10.23 -13.88 -19.87
N TYR A 146 11.13 -14.09 -18.91
CA TYR A 146 10.84 -14.89 -17.72
C TYR A 146 9.70 -14.30 -16.88
N ILE A 147 9.72 -12.98 -16.64
CA ILE A 147 8.63 -12.29 -15.92
C ILE A 147 7.30 -12.53 -16.63
N ARG A 148 7.26 -12.37 -17.95
CA ARG A 148 6.05 -12.54 -18.75
C ARG A 148 5.45 -13.94 -18.61
N ASP A 149 6.29 -14.97 -18.57
CA ASP A 149 5.86 -16.37 -18.38
C ASP A 149 5.34 -16.63 -16.95
N LYS A 150 5.91 -15.96 -15.94
CA LYS A 150 5.56 -16.15 -14.52
C LYS A 150 4.58 -15.10 -13.97
N GLN A 151 4.00 -14.27 -14.84
CA GLN A 151 3.15 -13.17 -14.42
C GLN A 151 1.73 -13.66 -14.09
N ASP A 152 1.33 -13.51 -12.83
CA ASP A 152 -0.06 -13.74 -12.40
C ASP A 152 -0.96 -12.52 -12.64
N ASP A 153 -2.29 -12.75 -12.67
CA ASP A 153 -3.30 -11.69 -12.90
C ASP A 153 -3.25 -10.54 -11.87
N TYR A 154 -2.88 -10.84 -10.61
CA TYR A 154 -2.72 -9.82 -9.58
C TYR A 154 -1.62 -8.81 -9.92
N SER A 155 -0.55 -9.27 -10.57
CA SER A 155 0.64 -8.46 -10.89
C SER A 155 0.37 -7.41 -11.97
N LYS A 156 -0.70 -7.57 -12.76
CA LYS A 156 -1.11 -6.62 -13.80
C LYS A 156 -1.61 -5.29 -13.22
N LYS A 157 -2.16 -5.30 -12.00
CA LYS A 157 -2.72 -4.09 -11.36
C LYS A 157 -1.66 -3.12 -10.83
N ASN A 158 -0.41 -3.55 -10.70
CA ASN A 158 0.66 -2.70 -10.15
C ASN A 158 2.02 -3.07 -10.77
N ILE A 159 2.10 -2.89 -12.09
CA ILE A 159 3.22 -3.37 -12.91
C ILE A 159 4.57 -2.82 -12.45
N ALA A 160 4.68 -1.53 -12.13
CA ALA A 160 5.94 -0.92 -11.70
C ALA A 160 6.47 -1.55 -10.41
N LYS A 161 5.60 -1.79 -9.43
CA LYS A 161 5.98 -2.44 -8.16
C LYS A 161 6.38 -3.91 -8.38
N TYR A 162 5.67 -4.61 -9.25
CA TYR A 162 5.98 -6.00 -9.56
C TYR A 162 7.33 -6.15 -10.27
N LEU A 163 7.57 -5.34 -11.30
CA LEU A 163 8.85 -5.33 -12.04
C LEU A 163 10.02 -4.98 -11.14
N LYS A 164 9.87 -3.95 -10.29
CA LYS A 164 10.87 -3.58 -9.27
C LYS A 164 11.24 -4.78 -8.40
N LYS A 165 10.25 -5.44 -7.80
CA LYS A 165 10.48 -6.58 -6.92
C LYS A 165 11.18 -7.73 -7.66
N SER A 166 10.79 -7.98 -8.90
CA SER A 166 11.39 -9.02 -9.73
C SER A 166 12.89 -8.76 -9.99
N ILE A 167 13.24 -7.54 -10.42
CA ILE A 167 14.63 -7.21 -10.74
C ILE A 167 15.51 -7.11 -9.49
N GLU A 168 14.98 -6.61 -8.37
CA GLU A 168 15.68 -6.58 -7.07
C GLU A 168 16.05 -7.99 -6.58
N GLN A 169 15.19 -8.99 -6.85
CA GLN A 169 15.47 -10.38 -6.52
C GLN A 169 16.47 -11.02 -7.51
N TYR A 170 16.45 -10.60 -8.76
CA TYR A 170 17.26 -11.18 -9.82
C TYR A 170 18.71 -10.68 -9.82
N LEU A 171 18.94 -9.38 -9.60
CA LEU A 171 20.27 -8.76 -9.62
C LEU A 171 21.30 -9.46 -8.70
N PRO A 172 20.99 -9.82 -7.44
CA PRO A 172 21.93 -10.55 -6.59
C PRO A 172 22.30 -11.95 -7.13
N ILE A 173 21.38 -12.63 -7.82
CA ILE A 173 21.64 -13.94 -8.41
C ILE A 173 22.61 -13.80 -9.57
N VAL A 174 22.36 -12.81 -10.44
CA VAL A 174 23.21 -12.49 -11.59
C VAL A 174 24.65 -12.21 -11.17
N LYS A 175 24.82 -11.36 -10.13
CA LYS A 175 26.13 -10.97 -9.60
C LYS A 175 26.92 -12.13 -8.99
N ARG A 176 26.25 -13.11 -8.39
CA ARG A 176 26.92 -14.30 -7.81
C ARG A 176 27.42 -15.25 -8.88
N GLN A 177 26.63 -15.45 -9.95
CA GLN A 177 27.01 -16.33 -11.04
C GLN A 177 28.25 -15.85 -11.81
N ASP A 178 28.56 -14.54 -11.80
CA ASP A 178 29.79 -14.02 -12.39
C ASP A 178 31.04 -14.30 -11.56
N ILE A 179 30.90 -14.53 -10.25
CA ILE A 179 32.01 -14.87 -9.35
C ILE A 179 32.40 -16.35 -9.47
N ASP A 180 31.44 -17.22 -9.77
CA ASP A 180 31.68 -18.67 -9.93
C ASP A 180 32.27 -19.05 -11.31
N HIS A 181 32.50 -18.06 -12.19
CA HIS A 181 33.05 -18.23 -13.54
C HIS A 181 34.45 -17.62 -13.74
N GLU A 182 35.10 -17.18 -12.65
CA GLU A 182 36.52 -16.79 -12.56
C GLU A 182 37.35 -17.89 -11.89
#